data_AF-A0A5A7V642-F1
#
_entry.id   AF-A0A5A7V642-F1
#
_cell.length_a   1.000
_cell.length_b   1.000
_cell.length_c   1.000
_cell.angle_alpha   90.00
_cell.angle_beta   90.00
_cell.angle_gamma   90.00
#
_symmetry.space_group_name_H-M   'P 1'
#
loop_
_entity.id
_entity.type
_entity.pdbx_description
1 polymer ?
#
loop_
_entity_poly.entity_id
_entity_poly.type
_entity_poly.pdbx_seq_one_letter_code
_entity_poly.pdbx_strand_id
1 'polypeptide(L)'
;MESSRTLNLYKFVDAGSISCGSSKEERAQLLTARLLGTDYDQLLLIPYNFGNHWTLVLINLTKGAAFWIDPLKNRIDPDVTEVVERSYLLVDVCC
;
A
#
# COMPACT_ATOMS: atom_id res chain seq x y z
N MET A 1 4.84 -31.25 4.20
CA MET A 1 4.92 -30.24 3.11
C MET A 1 4.08 -29.05 3.53
N GLU A 2 4.66 -28.10 4.26
CA GLU A 2 3.94 -26.96 4.84
C GLU A 2 4.79 -25.69 4.80
N SER A 3 5.67 -25.60 3.79
CA SER A 3 6.61 -24.48 3.60
C SER A 3 6.23 -23.57 2.43
N SER A 4 5.31 -23.99 1.56
CA SER A 4 4.99 -23.22 0.33
C SER A 4 3.85 -22.21 0.51
N ARG A 5 2.98 -22.39 1.51
CA ARG A 5 1.83 -21.49 1.74
C ARG A 5 2.25 -20.14 2.35
N THR A 6 3.27 -20.12 3.21
CA THR A 6 3.74 -18.90 3.89
C THR A 6 4.57 -17.99 3.00
N LEU A 7 5.18 -18.50 1.92
CA LEU A 7 6.04 -17.71 1.03
C LEU A 7 5.28 -16.72 0.15
N ASN A 8 3.97 -16.92 -0.06
CA ASN A 8 3.14 -16.10 -0.94
C ASN A 8 2.09 -15.26 -0.20
N LEU A 9 2.21 -15.06 1.12
CA LEU A 9 1.26 -14.27 1.90
C LEU A 9 1.47 -12.76 1.79
N TYR A 10 2.65 -12.35 1.34
CA TYR A 10 3.09 -10.96 1.38
C TYR A 10 3.51 -10.52 -0.02
N LYS A 11 2.98 -9.38 -0.46
CA LYS A 11 3.45 -8.67 -1.65
C LYS A 11 4.12 -7.37 -1.22
N PHE A 12 5.25 -7.06 -1.82
CA PHE A 12 6.00 -5.84 -1.54
C PHE A 12 5.87 -4.88 -2.71
N VAL A 13 5.71 -3.60 -2.40
CA VAL A 13 5.71 -2.52 -3.39
C VAL A 13 7.04 -1.78 -3.33
N ASP A 14 7.55 -1.41 -4.50
CA ASP A 14 8.71 -0.55 -4.60
C ASP A 14 8.41 0.83 -4.02
N ALA A 15 9.29 1.30 -3.12
CA ALA A 15 9.11 2.56 -2.44
C ALA A 15 9.13 3.76 -3.39
N GLY A 16 9.96 3.72 -4.45
CA GLY A 16 10.06 4.79 -5.43
C GLY A 16 8.78 5.00 -6.24
N SER A 17 7.92 3.98 -6.30
CA SER A 17 6.64 4.04 -7.01
C SER A 17 5.54 4.75 -6.21
N ILE A 18 5.60 4.74 -4.87
CA ILE A 18 4.53 5.23 -3.98
C ILE A 18 4.96 6.39 -3.07
N SER A 19 6.27 6.55 -2.82
CA SER A 19 6.81 7.63 -1.99
C SER A 19 6.64 9.01 -2.64
N CYS A 20 6.92 10.07 -1.87
CA CYS A 20 6.82 11.44 -2.35
C CYS A 20 7.80 11.68 -3.53
N GLY A 21 7.29 12.18 -4.67
CA GLY A 21 8.13 12.49 -5.83
C GLY A 21 7.35 12.70 -7.14
N SER A 22 6.17 12.09 -7.25
CA SER A 22 5.24 12.23 -8.38
C SER A 22 3.84 12.65 -7.91
N SER A 23 2.91 12.88 -8.84
CA SER A 23 1.55 13.30 -8.50
C SER A 23 0.80 12.22 -7.71
N LYS A 24 -0.18 12.64 -6.89
CA LYS A 24 -1.00 11.71 -6.10
C LYS A 24 -1.80 10.77 -7.00
N GLU A 25 -2.31 11.27 -8.11
CA GLU A 25 -3.03 10.48 -9.12
C GLU A 25 -2.16 9.39 -9.73
N GLU A 26 -0.93 9.68 -10.17
CA GLU A 26 -0.02 8.66 -10.72
C GLU A 26 0.31 7.58 -9.68
N ARG A 27 0.59 7.99 -8.45
CA ARG A 27 0.88 7.08 -7.34
C ARG A 27 -0.33 6.21 -6.99
N ALA A 28 -1.53 6.79 -6.99
CA ALA A 28 -2.77 6.07 -6.77
C ALA A 28 -3.05 5.06 -7.90
N GLN A 29 -2.80 5.41 -9.16
CA GLN A 29 -2.93 4.48 -10.29
C GLN A 29 -1.95 3.32 -10.20
N LEU A 30 -0.68 3.59 -9.85
CA LEU A 30 0.32 2.55 -9.62
C LEU A 30 -0.07 1.63 -8.47
N LEU A 31 -0.56 2.20 -7.36
CA LEU A 31 -1.06 1.43 -6.23
C LEU A 31 -2.26 0.57 -6.61
N THR A 32 -3.21 1.14 -7.35
CA THR A 32 -4.40 0.42 -7.88
C THR A 32 -3.99 -0.79 -8.71
N ALA A 33 -3.02 -0.63 -9.62
CA ALA A 33 -2.51 -1.73 -10.43
C ALA A 33 -1.90 -2.85 -9.57
N ARG A 34 -1.27 -2.51 -8.43
CA ARG A 34 -0.76 -3.50 -7.46
C ARG A 34 -1.89 -4.16 -6.68
N LEU A 35 -2.91 -3.41 -6.27
CA LEU A 35 -4.08 -3.94 -5.56
C LEU A 35 -4.86 -4.93 -6.43
N LEU A 36 -5.13 -4.58 -7.70
CA LEU A 36 -5.81 -5.47 -8.66
C LEU A 36 -5.03 -6.76 -8.94
N GLY A 37 -3.70 -6.71 -8.80
CA GLY A 37 -2.82 -7.87 -8.92
C GLY A 37 -2.57 -8.62 -7.61
N THR A 38 -3.22 -8.26 -6.51
CA THR A 38 -3.04 -8.87 -5.18
C THR A 38 -4.19 -9.84 -4.90
N ASP A 39 -3.86 -11.04 -4.44
CA ASP A 39 -4.88 -12.03 -4.06
C ASP A 39 -5.52 -11.63 -2.73
N TYR A 40 -6.79 -11.98 -2.50
CA TYR A 40 -7.51 -11.54 -1.29
C TYR A 40 -6.84 -11.99 0.02
N ASP A 41 -6.17 -13.14 0.03
CA ASP A 41 -5.46 -13.70 1.19
C ASP A 41 -4.07 -13.08 1.42
N GLN A 42 -3.63 -12.18 0.54
CA GLN A 42 -2.34 -11.51 0.63
C GLN A 42 -2.41 -10.15 1.31
N LEU A 43 -1.32 -9.83 2.00
CA LEU A 43 -1.06 -8.50 2.54
C LEU A 43 -0.09 -7.75 1.62
N LEU A 44 -0.46 -6.53 1.24
CA LEU A 44 0.41 -5.65 0.47
C LEU A 44 1.18 -4.73 1.41
N LEU A 45 2.51 -4.80 1.35
CA LEU A 45 3.44 -4.02 2.17
C LEU A 45 4.07 -2.92 1.32
N ILE A 46 3.92 -1.68 1.78
CA ILE A 46 4.34 -0.49 1.05
C ILE A 46 5.27 0.32 1.95
N PRO A 47 6.59 0.22 1.76
CA PRO A 47 7.51 1.16 2.36
C PRO A 47 7.22 2.56 1.79
N TYR A 48 6.96 3.52 2.67
CA TYR A 48 6.66 4.91 2.31
C TYR A 48 7.72 5.83 2.90
N ASN A 49 8.39 6.56 2.02
CA ASN A 49 9.34 7.60 2.39
C ASN A 49 8.72 8.99 2.18
N PHE A 50 8.75 9.78 3.24
CA PHE A 50 8.47 11.21 3.19
C PHE A 50 9.76 11.97 3.55
N GLY A 51 10.53 12.34 2.53
CA GLY A 51 11.81 13.03 2.68
C GLY A 51 12.88 12.14 3.31
N ASN A 52 13.11 12.28 4.62
CA ASN A 52 14.09 11.48 5.37
C ASN A 52 13.43 10.51 6.36
N HIS A 53 12.10 10.42 6.37
CA HIS A 53 11.35 9.58 7.29
C HIS A 53 10.74 8.38 6.57
N TRP A 54 11.00 7.18 7.10
CA TRP A 54 10.50 5.91 6.56
C TRP A 54 9.41 5.34 7.45
N THR A 55 8.34 4.90 6.80
CA THR A 55 7.15 4.31 7.42
C THR A 55 6.71 3.12 6.59
N LEU A 56 5.80 2.31 7.12
CA LEU A 56 5.26 1.15 6.43
C LEU A 56 3.74 1.21 6.43
N VAL A 57 3.14 1.12 5.23
CA VAL A 57 1.70 0.90 5.05
C VAL A 57 1.47 -0.58 4.78
N LEU A 58 0.56 -1.20 5.54
CA LEU A 58 0.04 -2.53 5.25
C LEU A 58 -1.39 -2.40 4.73
N ILE A 59 -1.68 -3.00 3.58
CA ILE A 59 -3.04 -3.09 3.04
C ILE A 59 -3.51 -4.55 3.14
N ASN A 60 -4.68 -4.72 3.75
CA ASN A 60 -5.43 -5.97 3.78
C ASN A 60 -6.71 -5.82 2.96
N LEU A 61 -6.72 -6.37 1.75
CA LEU A 61 -7.87 -6.31 0.85
C LEU A 61 -9.09 -7.04 1.41
N THR A 62 -8.91 -8.22 2.02
CA THR A 62 -10.00 -8.98 2.64
C THR A 62 -10.74 -8.18 3.72
N LYS A 63 -10.01 -7.36 4.49
CA LYS A 63 -10.60 -6.54 5.56
C LYS A 63 -10.98 -5.13 5.09
N GLY A 64 -10.66 -4.75 3.85
CA GLY A 64 -10.81 -3.38 3.36
C GLY A 64 -10.09 -2.36 4.26
N ALA A 65 -8.91 -2.70 4.77
CA ALA A 65 -8.23 -1.92 5.80
C ALA A 65 -6.76 -1.64 5.44
N ALA A 66 -6.32 -0.42 5.75
CA ALA A 66 -4.92 -0.01 5.70
C ALA A 66 -4.40 0.28 7.12
N PHE A 67 -3.19 -0.19 7.42
CA PHE A 67 -2.52 0.00 8.70
C PHE A 67 -1.25 0.82 8.48
N TRP A 68 -1.08 1.86 9.30
CA TRP A 68 0.09 2.71 9.29
C TRP A 68 1.03 2.33 10.43
N ILE A 69 2.29 2.06 10.09
CA ILE A 69 3.33 1.71 11.06
C ILE A 69 4.43 2.77 10.97
N ASP A 70 4.46 3.64 11.98
CA ASP A 70 5.47 4.68 12.14
C ASP A 70 6.33 4.41 13.39
N PRO A 71 7.64 4.17 13.22
CA PRO A 71 8.58 4.02 14.34
C PRO A 71 8.62 5.23 15.28
N LEU A 72 8.36 6.43 14.77
CA LEU A 72 8.38 7.69 15.53
C LEU A 72 7.01 8.03 16.14
N LYS A 73 5.97 7.24 15.85
CA LYS A 73 4.59 7.46 16.32
C LYS A 73 4.03 8.84 15.95
N ASN A 74 4.42 9.38 14.78
CA ASN A 74 3.83 10.62 14.31
C ASN A 74 2.37 10.38 13.89
N ARG A 75 1.68 11.50 13.64
CA ARG A 75 0.39 11.45 12.96
C ARG A 75 0.58 10.87 11.55
N ILE A 76 -0.45 10.19 11.06
CA ILE A 76 -0.46 9.66 9.69
C ILE A 76 -0.30 10.84 8.73
N ASP A 77 0.56 10.67 7.73
CA ASP A 77 0.76 11.68 6.70
C ASP A 77 -0.52 11.81 5.83
N PRO A 78 -1.06 13.02 5.62
CA PRO A 78 -2.23 13.20 4.77
C PRO A 78 -1.98 12.80 3.30
N ASP A 79 -0.75 12.90 2.81
CA ASP A 79 -0.39 12.56 1.44
C ASP A 79 -0.58 11.07 1.15
N VAL A 80 -0.05 10.20 2.00
CA VAL A 80 -0.21 8.74 1.83
C VAL A 80 -1.66 8.31 2.06
N THR A 81 -2.38 8.99 2.96
CA THR A 81 -3.81 8.76 3.19
C THR A 81 -4.60 9.02 1.91
N GLU A 82 -4.40 10.17 1.26
CA GLU A 82 -5.06 10.51 0.00
C GLU A 82 -4.76 9.51 -1.13
N VAL A 83 -3.52 9.05 -1.23
CA VAL A 83 -3.09 8.10 -2.26
C VAL A 83 -3.73 6.73 -2.05
N VAL A 84 -3.78 6.26 -0.80
CA VAL A 84 -4.42 5.00 -0.44
C VAL A 84 -5.93 5.09 -0.69
N GLU A 85 -6.61 6.13 -0.21
CA GLU A 85 -8.05 6.32 -0.42
C GLU A 85 -8.41 6.38 -1.91
N ARG A 86 -7.66 7.14 -2.72
CA ARG A 86 -7.85 7.17 -4.18
C ARG A 86 -7.66 5.81 -4.82
N SER A 87 -6.65 5.05 -4.37
CA SER A 87 -6.40 3.73 -4.94
C SER A 87 -7.56 2.76 -4.69
N TYR A 88 -8.18 2.81 -3.50
CA TYR A 88 -9.37 2.01 -3.22
C TYR A 88 -10.57 2.44 -4.07
N LEU A 89 -10.81 3.74 -4.21
CA LEU A 89 -11.88 4.25 -5.07
C LEU A 89 -11.73 3.77 -6.52
N LEU A 90 -10.51 3.72 -7.04
CA LEU A 90 -10.25 3.22 -8.39
C LEU A 90 -10.46 1.71 -8.52
N VAL A 91 -10.21 0.92 -7.47
CA VAL A 91 -10.52 -0.52 -7.47
C VAL A 91 -12.04 -0.75 -7.50
N ASP A 92 -12.80 -0.01 -6.68
CA ASP A 92 -14.26 -0.14 -6.60
C ASP A 92 -14.96 0.32 -7.89
N VAL A 93 -14.42 1.32 -8.59
CA VAL A 93 -14.97 1.80 -9.88
C VAL A 93 -14.68 0.83 -11.04
N CYS A 94 -13.67 -0.03 -10.92
CA CYS A 94 -13.28 -0.98 -11.96
C CYS A 94 -13.98 -2.36 -11.87
N CYS A 95 -14.82 -2.59 -10.85
CA CYS A 95 -15.60 -3.82 -10.66
C CYS A 95 -17.11 -3.60 -10.88
#